data_AF-A0A951FGD1-F1
#
_entry.id   AF-A0A951FGD1-F1
#
_cell.length_a   1.000
_cell.length_b   1.000
_cell.length_c   1.000
_cell.angle_alpha   90.00
_cell.angle_beta   90.00
_cell.angle_gamma   90.00
#
_symmetry.space_group_name_H-M   'P 1'
#
loop_
_entity.id
_entity.type
_entity.pdbx_description
1 polymer ?
#
loop_
_entity_poly.entity_id
_entity_poly.type
_entity_poly.pdbx_seq_one_letter_code
_entity_poly.pdbx_strand_id
1 'polypeptide(L)'
;MWQDQRRSKFFSDRKYGDRLGALTAALAWRDATEKDLGKPRTERQVVGIFYSTSEEPGIRRVREGHTDYYQATWATYAGKQRRTKYSIAKHGEAKALQLARKAREQGERERWQTPAHIEE
;
A
#
# COMPACT_ATOMS: atom_id res chain seq x y z
N MET A 1 -1.39 -11.14 -12.59
CA MET A 1 -2.27 -11.60 -13.67
C MET A 1 -2.71 -10.37 -14.42
N TRP A 2 -2.58 -10.35 -15.75
CA TRP A 2 -3.02 -9.23 -16.60
C TRP A 2 -3.69 -9.85 -17.81
N GLN A 3 -4.95 -9.50 -18.07
CA GLN A 3 -5.78 -10.12 -19.13
C GLN A 3 -5.75 -11.66 -19.06
N ASP A 4 -5.97 -12.23 -17.87
CA ASP A 4 -5.93 -13.68 -17.59
C ASP A 4 -4.58 -14.39 -17.85
N GLN A 5 -3.54 -13.64 -18.27
CA GLN A 5 -2.21 -14.20 -18.49
C GLN A 5 -1.32 -14.02 -17.24
N ARG A 6 -0.60 -15.09 -16.89
CA ARG A 6 0.42 -15.12 -15.83
C ARG A 6 1.77 -15.50 -16.42
N ARG A 7 2.75 -14.62 -16.28
CA ARG A 7 4.15 -14.86 -16.66
C ARG A 7 5.01 -14.93 -15.40
N SER A 8 5.83 -15.96 -15.29
CA SER A 8 6.79 -16.14 -14.19
C SER A 8 8.08 -16.72 -14.74
N LYS A 9 9.23 -16.21 -14.28
CA LYS A 9 10.56 -16.70 -14.65
C LYS A 9 11.49 -16.62 -13.45
N PHE A 10 12.34 -17.63 -13.30
CA PHE A 10 13.33 -17.71 -12.23
C PHE A 10 14.71 -17.22 -12.70
N PHE A 11 15.40 -16.46 -11.85
CA PHE A 11 16.72 -15.90 -12.10
C PHE A 11 17.66 -16.32 -10.96
N SER A 12 18.52 -17.30 -11.21
CA SER A 12 19.46 -17.81 -10.21
C SER A 12 20.77 -17.03 -10.24
N ASP A 13 21.28 -16.64 -9.07
CA ASP A 13 22.57 -15.96 -8.92
C ASP A 13 23.71 -16.70 -9.65
N ARG A 14 23.79 -18.04 -9.53
CA ARG A 14 24.79 -18.86 -10.22
C ARG A 14 24.81 -18.69 -11.74
N LYS A 15 23.64 -18.44 -12.36
CA LYS A 15 23.52 -18.26 -13.81
C LYS A 15 23.84 -16.84 -14.27
N TYR A 16 23.60 -15.86 -13.39
CA TYR A 16 23.74 -14.44 -13.70
C TYR A 16 24.95 -13.80 -13.00
N GLY A 17 25.87 -14.62 -12.50
CA GLY A 17 27.11 -14.21 -11.85
C GLY A 17 26.93 -13.99 -10.35
N ASP A 18 26.02 -13.09 -9.99
CA ASP A 18 25.80 -12.66 -8.61
C ASP A 18 24.36 -12.19 -8.37
N ARG A 19 24.09 -11.74 -7.16
CA ARG A 19 22.77 -11.24 -6.75
C ARG A 19 22.35 -10.00 -7.55
N LEU A 20 23.28 -9.08 -7.85
CA LEU A 20 22.96 -7.87 -8.60
C LEU A 20 22.70 -8.20 -10.07
N GLY A 21 23.50 -9.09 -10.68
CA GLY A 21 23.28 -9.58 -12.04
C GLY A 21 21.94 -10.30 -12.19
N ALA A 22 21.57 -11.14 -11.23
CA ALA A 22 20.26 -11.81 -11.21
C ALA A 22 19.11 -10.80 -11.09
N LEU A 23 19.26 -9.79 -10.22
CA LEU A 23 18.29 -8.72 -10.08
C LEU A 23 18.12 -7.91 -11.38
N THR A 24 19.22 -7.50 -12.00
CA THR A 24 19.21 -6.75 -13.27
C THR A 24 18.52 -7.55 -14.37
N ALA A 25 18.83 -8.85 -14.50
CA ALA A 25 18.18 -9.73 -15.47
C ALA A 25 16.67 -9.90 -15.20
N ALA A 26 16.27 -9.98 -13.93
CA ALA A 26 14.88 -10.07 -13.53
C ALA A 26 14.11 -8.79 -13.85
N LEU A 27 14.69 -7.61 -13.59
CA LEU A 27 14.11 -6.31 -13.91
C LEU A 27 13.93 -6.17 -15.43
N ALA A 28 14.97 -6.44 -16.22
CA ALA A 28 14.90 -6.34 -17.68
C ALA A 28 13.84 -7.27 -18.28
N TRP A 29 13.75 -8.51 -17.80
CA TRP A 29 12.73 -9.45 -18.26
C TRP A 29 11.32 -9.02 -17.87
N ARG A 30 11.12 -8.53 -16.64
CA ARG A 30 9.82 -8.00 -16.20
C ARG A 30 9.40 -6.86 -17.10
N ASP A 31 10.27 -5.89 -17.33
CA ASP A 31 9.95 -4.67 -18.07
C ASP A 31 9.60 -4.99 -19.54
N ALA A 32 10.34 -5.91 -20.17
CA ALA A 32 10.01 -6.42 -21.50
C ALA A 32 8.66 -7.16 -21.52
N THR A 33 8.39 -7.97 -20.49
CA THR A 33 7.13 -8.74 -20.37
C THR A 33 5.92 -7.84 -20.12
N GLU A 34 6.07 -6.79 -19.32
CA GLU A 34 5.01 -5.80 -19.09
C GLU A 34 4.69 -5.02 -20.36
N LYS A 35 5.72 -4.67 -21.14
CA LYS A 35 5.56 -4.02 -22.46
C LYS A 35 4.83 -4.93 -23.45
N ASP A 36 5.20 -6.21 -23.52
CA ASP A 36 4.56 -7.21 -24.38
C ASP A 36 3.08 -7.42 -24.01
N LEU A 37 2.78 -7.50 -22.71
CA LEU A 37 1.41 -7.62 -22.21
C LEU A 37 0.58 -6.34 -22.34
N GLY A 38 1.16 -5.23 -22.83
CA GLY A 38 0.51 -3.93 -22.90
C GLY A 38 0.09 -3.41 -21.52
N LYS A 39 0.75 -3.84 -20.45
CA LYS A 39 0.45 -3.43 -19.09
C LYS A 39 1.09 -2.07 -18.84
N PRO A 40 0.32 -0.97 -18.68
CA PRO A 40 0.89 0.33 -18.38
C PRO A 40 1.59 0.23 -17.03
N ARG A 41 2.89 0.49 -17.03
CA ARG A 41 3.65 0.47 -15.81
C ARG A 41 3.22 1.64 -14.95
N THR A 42 2.55 1.33 -13.85
CA THR A 42 2.31 2.32 -12.82
C THR A 42 3.27 2.02 -11.69
N GLU A 43 4.12 2.98 -11.31
CA GLU A 43 4.85 2.97 -10.03
C GLU A 43 3.90 3.07 -8.81
N ARG A 44 2.60 2.82 -9.02
CA ARG A 44 1.59 2.73 -7.97
C ARG A 44 1.99 1.57 -7.09
N GLN A 45 2.33 1.89 -5.85
CA GLN A 45 2.35 0.90 -4.80
C GLN A 45 0.96 0.24 -4.74
N VAL A 46 0.92 -1.06 -5.05
CA VAL A 46 -0.28 -1.87 -4.87
C VAL A 46 -0.43 -2.04 -3.35
N VAL A 47 -1.26 -1.19 -2.76
CA VAL A 47 -1.68 -1.39 -1.37
C VAL A 47 -2.57 -2.62 -1.39
N GLY A 48 -2.21 -3.61 -0.58
CA GLY A 48 -2.91 -4.88 -0.50
C GLY A 48 -4.42 -4.69 -0.32
N ILE A 49 -5.17 -5.66 -0.80
CA ILE A 49 -6.62 -5.74 -0.66
C ILE A 49 -6.96 -5.61 0.83
N PHE A 50 -7.71 -4.57 1.19
CA PHE A 50 -8.17 -4.38 2.57
C PHE A 50 -9.40 -5.27 2.81
N TYR A 51 -9.20 -6.39 3.51
CA TYR A 51 -10.31 -7.15 4.07
C TYR A 51 -10.73 -6.50 5.39
N SER A 52 -11.50 -5.40 5.33
CA SER A 52 -12.21 -4.91 6.51
C SER A 52 -13.70 -5.11 6.34
N THR A 53 -14.32 -5.73 7.34
CA THR A 53 -15.78 -5.91 7.46
C THR A 53 -16.52 -4.59 7.71
N SER A 54 -15.78 -3.48 7.86
CA SER A 54 -16.35 -2.15 8.01
C SER A 54 -16.80 -1.59 6.67
N GLU A 55 -17.90 -0.85 6.69
CA GLU A 55 -18.47 -0.14 5.54
C GLU A 55 -17.48 0.85 4.90
N GLU A 56 -16.39 1.18 5.61
CA GLU A 56 -15.36 2.11 5.16
C GLU A 56 -13.99 1.43 5.06
N PRO A 57 -13.38 1.41 3.86
CA PRO A 57 -12.08 0.81 3.64
C PRO A 57 -11.05 1.37 4.62
N GLY A 58 -10.40 0.47 5.39
CA GLY A 58 -9.30 0.76 6.31
C GLY A 58 -9.57 1.78 7.42
N ILE A 59 -10.85 1.99 7.77
CA ILE A 59 -11.27 2.50 9.07
C ILE A 59 -11.94 1.35 9.81
N ARG A 60 -11.51 1.05 11.03
CA ARG A 60 -12.13 0.01 11.87
C ARG A 60 -12.36 0.50 13.28
N ARG A 61 -13.41 -0.01 13.92
CA ARG A 61 -13.61 0.13 15.36
C ARG A 61 -12.67 -0.85 16.08
N VAL A 62 -11.98 -0.36 17.11
CA VAL A 62 -11.06 -1.13 17.95
C VAL A 62 -11.38 -0.82 19.41
N ARG A 63 -11.54 -1.85 20.23
CA ARG A 63 -11.65 -1.69 21.68
C ARG A 63 -10.28 -1.94 22.31
N GLU A 64 -9.83 -1.02 23.14
CA GLU A 64 -8.58 -1.13 23.90
C GLU A 64 -8.93 -0.84 25.37
N GLY A 65 -8.87 -1.89 26.19
CA GLY A 65 -9.41 -1.86 27.55
C GLY A 65 -10.90 -1.54 27.58
N HIS A 66 -11.28 -0.52 28.35
CA HIS A 66 -12.65 -0.05 28.49
C HIS A 66 -13.06 1.05 27.49
N THR A 67 -12.16 1.43 26.58
CA THR A 67 -12.40 2.53 25.65
C THR A 67 -12.49 2.01 24.22
N ASP A 68 -13.54 2.44 23.51
CA ASP A 68 -13.69 2.21 22.08
C ASP A 68 -13.02 3.34 21.27
N TYR A 69 -12.38 2.96 20.17
CA TYR A 69 -11.67 3.85 19.26
C TYR A 69 -12.05 3.58 17.80
N TYR A 70 -12.07 4.63 16.98
CA TYR A 70 -11.95 4.48 15.54
C TYR A 70 -10.48 4.58 15.12
N GLN A 71 -9.99 3.54 14.45
CA GLN A 71 -8.64 3.48 13.93
C GLN A 71 -8.67 3.65 12.40
N ALA A 72 -7.98 4.67 11.91
CA ALA A 72 -7.71 4.86 10.49
C ALA A 72 -6.30 4.37 10.15
N THR A 73 -6.18 3.64 9.04
CA THR A 73 -4.91 3.07 8.57
C THR A 73 -4.70 3.39 7.09
N TRP A 74 -3.54 3.92 6.73
CA TRP A 74 -3.17 4.22 5.34
C TRP A 74 -1.73 3.82 5.06
N ALA A 75 -1.40 3.65 3.78
CA ALA A 75 -0.01 3.47 3.34
C ALA A 75 0.61 4.84 3.07
N THR A 76 1.83 5.05 3.50
CA THR A 76 2.64 6.21 3.07
C THR A 76 3.22 5.96 1.69
N TYR A 77 3.70 7.02 1.03
CA TYR A 77 4.44 6.87 -0.23
C TYR A 77 5.66 5.97 -0.11
N ALA A 78 6.32 5.90 1.05
CA ALA A 78 7.45 4.98 1.27
C ALA A 78 7.02 3.51 1.45
N GLY A 79 5.74 3.17 1.21
CA GLY A 79 5.18 1.83 1.42
C GLY A 79 5.00 1.44 2.88
N LYS A 80 5.33 2.34 3.83
CA LYS A 80 5.16 2.09 5.27
C LYS A 80 3.70 2.33 5.67
N GLN A 81 3.14 1.43 6.45
CA GLN A 81 1.78 1.57 6.99
C GLN A 81 1.76 2.54 8.18
N ARG A 82 0.89 3.54 8.13
CA ARG A 82 0.61 4.46 9.25
C ARG A 82 -0.79 4.21 9.79
N ARG A 83 -0.97 4.50 11.08
CA ARG A 83 -2.23 4.34 11.79
C ARG A 83 -2.44 5.49 12.76
N THR A 84 -3.68 5.95 12.90
CA THR A 84 -4.09 6.86 13.97
C THR A 84 -5.35 6.35 14.66
N LYS A 85 -5.55 6.70 15.93
CA LYS A 85 -6.69 6.27 16.76
C LYS A 85 -7.43 7.50 17.30
N TYR A 86 -8.75 7.48 17.24
CA TYR A 86 -9.62 8.50 17.84
C TYR A 86 -10.56 7.85 18.85
N SER A 87 -10.52 8.30 20.10
CA SER A 87 -11.37 7.76 21.17
C SER A 87 -12.83 8.19 20.99
N ILE A 88 -13.74 7.22 21.04
CA ILE A 88 -15.19 7.45 21.04
C ILE A 88 -15.62 8.14 22.34
N ALA A 89 -15.06 7.73 23.48
CA ALA A 89 -15.39 8.33 24.78
C ALA A 89 -15.06 9.83 24.84
N LYS A 90 -13.99 10.27 24.17
CA LYS A 90 -13.56 11.68 24.15
C LYS A 90 -14.33 12.55 23.17
N HIS A 91 -14.69 12.02 22.00
CA HIS A 91 -15.22 12.84 20.90
C HIS A 91 -16.69 12.57 20.58
N GLY A 92 -17.26 11.47 21.08
CA GLY A 92 -18.53 10.92 20.61
C GLY A 92 -18.35 10.12 19.32
N GLU A 93 -19.26 9.18 19.07
CA GLU A 93 -19.16 8.20 17.98
C GLU A 93 -19.08 8.87 16.59
N ALA A 94 -20.03 9.75 16.29
CA ALA A 94 -20.08 10.44 14.99
C ALA A 94 -18.83 11.31 14.73
N LYS A 95 -18.36 12.05 15.74
CA LYS A 95 -17.20 12.93 15.60
C LYS A 95 -15.89 12.15 15.50
N ALA A 96 -15.75 11.06 16.26
CA ALA A 96 -14.58 10.19 16.19
C ALA A 96 -14.48 9.51 14.81
N LEU A 97 -15.61 9.06 14.24
CA LEU A 97 -15.66 8.52 12.89
C LEU A 97 -15.27 9.57 11.84
N GLN A 98 -15.83 10.79 11.94
CA GLN A 98 -15.48 11.88 11.02
C GLN A 98 -13.98 12.24 11.08
N LEU A 99 -13.39 12.25 12.27
CA LEU A 99 -11.96 12.50 12.45
C LEU A 99 -11.11 11.39 11.81
N ALA A 100 -11.50 10.13 11.97
CA ALA A 100 -10.84 8.99 11.33
C ALA A 100 -10.88 9.08 9.80
N ARG A 101 -12.04 9.46 9.23
CA ARG A 101 -12.21 9.71 7.79
C ARG A 101 -11.27 10.79 7.28
N LYS A 102 -11.25 11.95 7.94
CA LYS A 102 -10.38 13.08 7.56
C LYS A 102 -8.90 12.71 7.63
N ALA A 103 -8.48 11.98 8.67
CA ALA A 103 -7.10 11.55 8.81
C ALA A 103 -6.67 10.59 7.68
N ARG A 104 -7.54 9.65 7.31
CA ARG A 104 -7.29 8.75 6.18
C ARG A 104 -7.20 9.51 4.86
N GLU A 105 -8.17 10.39 4.59
CA GLU A 105 -8.20 11.18 3.36
C GLU A 105 -6.94 12.04 3.22
N GLN A 106 -6.50 12.65 4.32
CA GLN A 106 -5.26 13.40 4.37
C GLN A 106 -4.04 12.52 4.08
N GLY A 107 -3.94 11.36 4.74
CA GLY A 107 -2.85 10.43 4.52
C GLY A 107 -2.78 9.85 3.10
N GLU A 108 -3.93 9.61 2.48
CA GLU A 108 -3.99 9.22 1.06
C GLU A 108 -3.61 10.40 0.15
N ARG A 109 -4.05 11.65 0.43
CA ARG A 109 -3.62 12.83 -0.33
C ARG A 109 -2.11 13.03 -0.29
N GLU A 110 -1.50 12.93 0.89
CA GLU A 110 -0.05 13.03 1.08
C GLU A 110 0.69 11.94 0.29
N ARG A 111 0.17 10.72 0.31
CA ARG A 111 0.69 9.62 -0.50
C ARG A 111 0.67 9.94 -2.00
N TRP A 112 -0.32 10.69 -2.49
CA TRP A 112 -0.40 11.09 -3.89
C TRP A 112 0.49 12.28 -4.26
N GLN A 113 0.80 13.16 -3.29
CA GLN A 113 1.47 14.45 -3.54
C GLN A 113 2.99 14.43 -3.32
N THR A 114 3.54 13.46 -2.59
CA THR A 114 4.98 13.41 -2.31
C THR A 114 5.69 12.37 -3.19
N PRO A 115 6.44 12.77 -4.23
CA PRO A 115 7.40 11.86 -4.86
C PRO A 115 8.50 11.52 -3.84
N ALA A 116 9.03 10.28 -3.87
CA ALA A 116 10.23 9.98 -3.10
C ALA A 116 11.32 10.94 -3.55
N HIS A 117 11.92 11.63 -2.59
CA HIS A 117 13.29 12.07 -2.77
C HIS A 117 14.11 10.80 -3.05
N ILE A 118 14.53 10.65 -4.31
CA ILE A 118 15.52 9.66 -4.70
C ILE A 118 16.82 10.22 -4.14
N GLU A 119 17.26 9.71 -2.99
CA GLU A 119 18.65 9.94 -2.58
C GLU A 119 19.52 9.19 -3.59
N GLU A 120 20.30 9.95 -4.36
CA GLU A 120 21.34 9.49 -5.30
C GLU A 120 22.47 8.74 -4.58
#